data_AF-A0A950E811-F1
#
_entry.id   AF-A0A950E811-F1
#
_cell.length_a   1.000
_cell.length_b   1.000
_cell.length_c   1.000
_cell.angle_alpha   90.00
_cell.angle_beta   90.00
_cell.angle_gamma   90.00
#
_symmetry.space_group_name_H-M   'P 1'
#
loop_
_entity.id
_entity.type
_entity.pdbx_description
1 polymer ?
#
loop_
_entity_poly.entity_id
_entity_poly.type
_entity_poly.pdbx_seq_one_letter_code
_entity_poly.pdbx_strand_id
1 'polypeptide(L)'
;MRKWAGDSSPILACLQTCANEQLPRFMEYPPRIYEFSLQTVELIVGIILLAIHLVGLLQPQQCREWLVKFPRSRPLGIVILFVDALWAFWLVSSIDLGEFSGARTYLQIGVPVAFVLTLIFLAEFLAVRALGMLALLAGEPMLSAAFLRPELSRFFLVVFAYVWLTLGLFWVGMPYLLRDQITWVTKTGERFRTAAIAGMVYGIAILISAFIVR
;
A
#
# COMPACT_ATOMS: atom_id res chain seq x y z
N MET A 1 -60.82 0.13 -33.86
CA MET A 1 -59.63 0.88 -33.41
C MET A 1 -59.57 0.80 -31.90
N ARG A 2 -58.75 -0.12 -31.37
CA ARG A 2 -58.84 -0.65 -29.99
C ARG A 2 -57.89 0.13 -29.08
N LYS A 3 -58.44 0.67 -27.98
CA LYS A 3 -57.78 1.43 -26.91
C LYS A 3 -56.46 0.76 -26.47
N TRP A 4 -55.34 1.46 -26.64
CA TRP A 4 -54.04 1.20 -25.99
C TRP A 4 -53.52 2.49 -25.33
N ALA A 5 -54.35 3.11 -24.51
CA ALA A 5 -53.90 4.11 -23.52
C ALA A 5 -53.91 3.42 -22.15
N GLY A 6 -53.03 2.42 -22.00
CA GLY A 6 -52.85 1.66 -20.77
C GLY A 6 -51.60 2.18 -20.06
N ASP A 7 -51.82 3.09 -19.12
CA ASP A 7 -51.02 3.33 -17.93
C ASP A 7 -49.53 2.91 -17.97
N SER A 8 -48.69 3.75 -18.58
CA SER A 8 -47.23 3.62 -18.53
C SER A 8 -46.61 4.21 -17.25
N SER A 9 -47.42 4.72 -16.32
CA SER A 9 -46.95 5.40 -15.12
C SER A 9 -46.27 4.49 -14.07
N PRO A 10 -46.72 3.25 -13.78
CA PRO A 10 -46.10 2.45 -12.74
C PRO A 10 -44.75 1.86 -13.18
N ILE A 11 -44.58 1.58 -14.47
CA ILE A 11 -43.31 1.06 -15.01
C ILE A 11 -42.25 2.16 -15.05
N LEU A 12 -42.60 3.38 -15.46
CA LEU A 12 -41.70 4.53 -15.41
C LEU A 12 -41.34 4.89 -13.96
N ALA A 13 -42.30 4.86 -13.03
CA ALA A 13 -42.03 5.07 -11.62
C ALA A 13 -41.11 3.97 -11.04
N CYS A 14 -41.33 2.70 -11.40
CA CYS A 14 -40.48 1.58 -10.98
C CYS A 14 -39.07 1.70 -11.56
N LEU A 15 -38.92 2.01 -12.85
CA LEU A 15 -37.63 2.25 -13.49
C LEU A 15 -36.89 3.44 -12.87
N GLN A 16 -37.61 4.48 -12.46
CA GLN A 16 -37.01 5.67 -11.86
C GLN A 16 -36.61 5.46 -10.40
N THR A 17 -37.36 4.66 -9.64
CA THR A 17 -36.98 4.21 -8.29
C THR A 17 -35.78 3.26 -8.37
N CYS A 18 -35.81 2.28 -9.28
CA CYS A 18 -34.67 1.40 -9.57
C CYS A 18 -33.43 2.21 -9.99
N ALA A 19 -33.57 3.18 -10.89
CA ALA A 19 -32.47 4.06 -11.27
C ALA A 19 -31.96 4.88 -10.07
N ASN A 20 -32.83 5.48 -9.25
CA ASN A 20 -32.43 6.30 -8.10
C ASN A 20 -31.87 5.50 -6.92
N GLU A 21 -32.23 4.23 -6.73
CA GLU A 21 -31.62 3.35 -5.71
C GLU A 21 -30.37 2.62 -6.21
N GLN A 22 -30.29 2.32 -7.51
CA GLN A 22 -29.15 1.59 -8.07
C GLN A 22 -28.00 2.53 -8.49
N LEU A 23 -28.28 3.77 -8.94
CA LEU A 23 -27.25 4.78 -9.22
C LEU A 23 -26.33 5.08 -8.03
N PRO A 24 -26.79 5.24 -6.77
CA PRO A 24 -25.89 5.41 -5.64
C PRO A 24 -25.08 4.13 -5.35
N ARG A 25 -25.70 2.94 -5.52
CA ARG A 25 -25.07 1.65 -5.18
C ARG A 25 -23.96 1.22 -6.14
N PHE A 26 -24.06 1.52 -7.44
CA PHE A 26 -22.97 1.21 -8.39
C PHE A 26 -21.79 2.19 -8.31
N MET A 27 -22.05 3.41 -7.80
CA MET A 27 -21.01 4.40 -7.55
C MET A 27 -20.37 4.24 -6.16
N GLU A 28 -21.05 3.54 -5.24
CA GLU A 28 -20.45 2.85 -4.08
C GLU A 28 -19.58 1.66 -4.52
N TYR A 29 -18.55 1.97 -5.29
CA TYR A 29 -17.41 1.08 -5.52
C TYR A 29 -16.77 0.76 -4.15
N PRO A 30 -16.29 -0.48 -3.92
CA PRO A 30 -16.57 -1.32 -2.75
C PRO A 30 -16.24 -0.64 -1.42
N PRO A 31 -16.80 -1.13 -0.29
CA PRO A 31 -16.54 -0.59 1.04
C PRO A 31 -15.02 -0.41 1.24
N ARG A 32 -14.59 0.86 1.27
CA ARG A 32 -13.20 1.19 1.52
C ARG A 32 -12.89 0.81 2.96
N ILE A 33 -11.92 -0.07 3.13
CA ILE A 33 -11.42 -0.47 4.45
C ILE A 33 -10.83 0.76 5.18
N TYR A 34 -10.29 1.69 4.40
CA TYR A 34 -9.68 2.93 4.88
C TYR A 34 -10.45 4.13 4.36
N GLU A 35 -10.94 4.96 5.27
CA GLU A 35 -11.61 6.23 4.95
C GLU A 35 -10.63 7.41 4.84
N PHE A 36 -9.35 7.15 4.55
CA PHE A 36 -8.38 8.22 4.46
C PHE A 36 -8.60 9.07 3.20
N SER A 37 -8.56 10.40 3.37
CA SER A 37 -8.54 11.31 2.24
C SER A 37 -7.20 11.19 1.50
N LEU A 38 -7.21 11.47 0.19
CA LEU A 38 -6.00 11.52 -0.63
C LEU A 38 -4.94 12.42 0.00
N GLN A 39 -5.36 13.60 0.46
CA GLN A 39 -4.50 14.56 1.15
C GLN A 39 -3.83 13.96 2.39
N THR A 40 -4.56 13.25 3.25
CA THR A 40 -3.99 12.66 4.47
C THR A 40 -2.94 11.62 4.13
N VAL A 41 -3.19 10.76 3.15
CA VAL A 41 -2.22 9.73 2.74
C VAL A 41 -0.99 10.36 2.11
N GLU A 42 -1.15 11.33 1.20
CA GLU A 42 -0.03 12.06 0.60
C GLU A 42 0.79 12.80 1.67
N LEU A 43 0.14 13.42 2.66
CA LEU A 43 0.81 14.10 3.76
C LEU A 43 1.63 13.11 4.62
N ILE A 44 1.03 11.99 5.03
CA ILE A 44 1.71 10.98 5.85
C ILE A 44 2.90 10.39 5.09
N VAL A 45 2.69 9.96 3.84
CA VAL A 45 3.75 9.38 3.01
C VAL A 45 4.86 10.40 2.74
N GLY A 46 4.50 11.64 2.41
CA GLY A 46 5.43 12.72 2.15
C GLY A 46 6.28 13.07 3.39
N ILE A 47 5.67 13.15 4.57
CA ILE A 47 6.39 13.41 5.83
C ILE A 47 7.33 12.25 6.16
N ILE A 48 6.88 11.00 6.04
CA ILE A 48 7.70 9.83 6.33
C ILE A 48 8.91 9.78 5.38
N LEU A 49 8.69 9.99 4.08
CA LEU A 49 9.77 10.06 3.09
C LEU A 49 10.76 11.18 3.44
N LEU A 50 10.27 12.39 3.72
CA LEU A 50 11.12 13.53 4.03
C LEU A 50 11.94 13.28 5.30
N ALA A 51 11.32 12.75 6.36
CA ALA A 51 12.00 12.44 7.62
C ALA A 51 13.09 11.39 7.43
N ILE A 52 12.80 10.26 6.76
CA ILE A 52 13.77 9.18 6.53
C ILE A 52 14.98 9.69 5.73
N HIS A 53 14.72 10.44 4.65
CA HIS A 53 15.80 10.94 3.77
C HIS A 53 16.57 12.09 4.41
N LEU A 54 15.93 12.94 5.21
CA LEU A 54 16.59 13.99 5.98
C LEU A 54 17.55 13.40 7.02
N VAL A 55 17.13 12.39 7.78
CA VAL A 55 18.01 11.66 8.71
C VAL A 55 19.19 11.04 7.94
N GLY A 56 18.93 10.46 6.77
CA GLY A 56 19.98 9.98 5.86
C GLY A 56 21.00 11.06 5.49
N LEU A 57 20.57 12.29 5.23
CA LEU A 57 21.46 13.40 4.88
C LEU A 57 22.22 13.97 6.08
N LEU A 58 21.58 14.01 7.26
CA LEU A 58 22.20 14.52 8.47
C LEU A 58 23.21 13.54 9.07
N GLN A 59 22.97 12.24 8.96
CA GLN A 59 23.79 11.18 9.56
C GLN A 59 24.17 10.08 8.55
N PRO A 60 24.84 10.42 7.44
CA PRO A 60 25.04 9.49 6.33
C PRO A 60 25.87 8.26 6.70
N GLN A 61 26.86 8.41 7.58
CA GLN A 61 27.71 7.29 7.98
C GLN A 61 26.95 6.26 8.83
N GLN A 62 26.21 6.73 9.83
CA GLN A 62 25.40 5.87 10.71
C GLN A 62 24.31 5.13 9.91
N CYS A 63 23.60 5.86 9.03
CA CYS A 63 22.57 5.26 8.18
C CYS A 63 23.15 4.18 7.26
N ARG A 64 24.31 4.42 6.64
CA ARG A 64 25.00 3.43 5.78
C ARG A 64 25.38 2.18 6.56
N GLU A 65 25.97 2.33 7.74
CA GLU A 65 26.36 1.21 8.59
C GLU A 65 25.16 0.38 9.06
N TRP A 66 24.05 1.04 9.38
CA TRP A 66 22.81 0.38 9.76
C TRP A 66 22.14 -0.34 8.58
N LEU A 67 22.05 0.32 7.41
CA LEU A 67 21.45 -0.23 6.19
C LEU A 67 22.14 -1.53 5.76
N VAL A 68 23.47 -1.60 5.81
CA VAL A 68 24.21 -2.82 5.42
C VAL A 68 23.92 -3.99 6.38
N LYS A 69 23.60 -3.71 7.65
CA LYS A 69 23.26 -4.73 8.65
C LYS A 69 21.79 -5.17 8.57
N PHE A 70 20.90 -4.30 8.10
CA PHE A 70 19.46 -4.53 8.06
C PHE A 70 19.04 -5.85 7.40
N PRO A 71 19.51 -6.22 6.18
CA PRO A 71 19.09 -7.45 5.51
C PRO A 71 19.34 -8.73 6.31
N ARG A 72 20.33 -8.73 7.21
CA ARG A 72 20.71 -9.89 8.04
C ARG A 72 20.13 -9.83 9.45
N SER A 73 19.41 -8.76 9.81
CA SER A 73 18.87 -8.57 11.15
C SER A 73 17.61 -9.40 11.37
N ARG A 74 17.77 -10.59 11.95
CA ARG A 74 16.65 -11.44 12.36
C ARG A 74 15.66 -10.75 13.31
N PRO A 75 16.07 -10.05 14.39
CA PRO A 75 15.09 -9.45 15.31
C PRO A 75 14.23 -8.39 14.62
N LEU A 76 14.79 -7.56 13.75
CA LEU A 76 14.00 -6.60 12.96
C LEU A 76 13.02 -7.31 12.02
N GLY A 77 13.45 -8.39 11.37
CA GLY A 77 12.57 -9.18 10.53
C GLY A 77 11.40 -9.82 11.28
N ILE A 78 11.62 -10.31 12.50
CA ILE A 78 10.54 -10.84 13.35
C ILE A 78 9.54 -9.74 13.69
N VAL A 79 10.00 -8.56 14.08
CA VAL A 79 9.14 -7.44 14.45
C VAL A 79 8.30 -6.99 13.24
N ILE A 80 8.93 -6.80 12.08
CA ILE A 80 8.22 -6.39 10.86
C ILE A 80 7.21 -7.48 10.46
N LEU A 81 7.62 -8.75 10.43
CA LEU A 81 6.73 -9.85 10.08
C LEU A 81 5.53 -9.97 11.03
N PHE A 82 5.73 -9.68 12.32
CA PHE A 82 4.63 -9.67 13.28
C PHE A 82 3.64 -8.54 12.99
N VAL A 83 4.13 -7.34 12.66
CA VAL A 83 3.28 -6.22 12.20
C VAL A 83 2.53 -6.62 10.92
N ASP A 84 3.21 -7.24 9.96
CA ASP A 84 2.59 -7.73 8.71
C ASP A 84 1.48 -8.75 8.99
N ALA A 85 1.72 -9.69 9.92
CA ALA A 85 0.74 -10.71 10.27
C ALA A 85 -0.50 -10.10 10.96
N LEU A 86 -0.31 -9.15 11.87
CA LEU A 86 -1.41 -8.44 12.52
C LEU A 86 -2.22 -7.63 11.51
N TRP A 87 -1.52 -6.89 10.64
CA TRP A 87 -2.16 -6.08 9.61
C TRP A 87 -2.88 -6.98 8.59
N ALA A 88 -2.25 -8.03 8.09
CA ALA A 88 -2.88 -8.98 7.16
C ALA A 88 -4.11 -9.65 7.78
N PHE A 89 -4.04 -10.05 9.05
CA PHE A 89 -5.18 -10.63 9.76
C PHE A 89 -6.34 -9.64 9.88
N TRP A 90 -6.05 -8.39 10.25
CA TRP A 90 -7.06 -7.33 10.31
C TRP A 90 -7.65 -7.04 8.92
N LEU A 91 -6.82 -7.00 7.88
CA LEU A 91 -7.24 -6.78 6.50
C LEU A 91 -8.20 -7.88 6.03
N VAL A 92 -7.80 -9.15 6.16
CA VAL A 92 -8.63 -10.32 5.81
C VAL A 92 -9.94 -10.34 6.59
N SER A 93 -9.95 -9.81 7.82
CA SER A 93 -11.14 -9.73 8.65
C SER A 93 -12.08 -8.58 8.26
N SER A 94 -11.55 -7.54 7.61
CA SER A 94 -12.30 -6.32 7.29
C SER A 94 -12.76 -6.26 5.84
N ILE A 95 -12.06 -6.92 4.91
CA ILE A 95 -12.47 -6.95 3.49
C ILE A 95 -13.74 -7.76 3.28
N ASP A 96 -14.55 -7.33 2.32
CA ASP A 96 -15.54 -8.20 1.71
C ASP A 96 -14.85 -9.07 0.66
N LEU A 97 -14.84 -10.38 0.90
CA LEU A 97 -14.26 -11.39 0.01
C LEU A 97 -15.23 -11.80 -1.11
N GLY A 98 -16.44 -11.22 -1.13
CA GLY A 98 -17.49 -11.54 -2.09
C GLY A 98 -17.84 -13.03 -2.06
N GLU A 99 -17.71 -13.70 -3.20
CA GLU A 99 -17.97 -15.14 -3.36
C GLU A 99 -17.02 -16.02 -2.52
N PHE A 100 -15.88 -15.49 -2.08
CA PHE A 100 -14.92 -16.19 -1.21
C PHE A 100 -15.15 -15.94 0.29
N SER A 101 -16.28 -15.33 0.67
CA SER A 101 -16.63 -15.11 2.08
C SER A 101 -16.64 -16.41 2.91
N GLY A 102 -17.05 -17.54 2.31
CA GLY A 102 -16.96 -18.86 2.95
C GLY A 102 -15.51 -19.33 3.20
N ALA A 103 -14.54 -18.82 2.45
CA ALA A 103 -13.13 -19.12 2.63
C ALA A 103 -12.41 -18.19 3.64
N ARG A 104 -13.11 -17.18 4.18
CA ARG A 104 -12.54 -16.22 5.14
C ARG A 104 -11.84 -16.92 6.31
N THR A 105 -12.50 -17.92 6.90
CA THR A 105 -11.95 -18.68 8.04
C THR A 105 -10.64 -19.36 7.67
N TYR A 106 -10.53 -19.93 6.46
CA TYR A 106 -9.28 -20.55 5.99
C TYR A 106 -8.16 -19.52 5.82
N LEU A 107 -8.47 -18.32 5.30
CA LEU A 107 -7.49 -17.24 5.20
C LEU A 107 -7.06 -16.71 6.57
N GLN A 108 -8.01 -16.53 7.50
CA GLN A 108 -7.73 -16.09 8.88
C GLN A 108 -6.86 -17.09 9.65
N ILE A 109 -7.04 -18.39 9.43
CA ILE A 109 -6.15 -19.43 9.97
C ILE A 109 -4.83 -19.48 9.19
N GLY A 110 -4.88 -19.23 7.88
CA GLY A 110 -3.71 -19.20 7.01
C GLY A 110 -2.69 -18.15 7.41
N VAL A 111 -3.10 -16.97 7.87
CA VAL A 111 -2.19 -15.89 8.31
C VAL A 111 -1.26 -16.31 9.47
N PRO A 112 -1.75 -16.77 10.63
CA PRO A 112 -0.87 -17.20 11.72
C PRO A 112 -0.05 -18.44 11.36
N VAL A 113 -0.60 -19.35 10.54
CA VAL A 113 0.16 -20.50 10.03
C VAL A 113 1.32 -20.03 9.14
N ALA A 114 1.07 -19.12 8.20
CA ALA A 114 2.09 -18.54 7.34
C ALA A 114 3.15 -17.77 8.13
N PHE A 115 2.75 -17.04 9.18
CA PHE A 115 3.66 -16.38 10.11
C PHE A 115 4.64 -17.38 10.74
N VAL A 116 4.13 -18.45 11.35
CA VAL A 116 4.96 -19.48 12.00
C VAL A 116 5.85 -20.21 10.99
N LEU A 117 5.29 -20.60 9.83
CA LEU A 117 6.06 -21.23 8.75
C LEU A 117 7.19 -20.32 8.27
N THR A 118 6.94 -19.02 8.14
CA THR A 118 7.96 -18.05 7.71
C THR A 118 9.07 -17.92 8.74
N LEU A 119 8.76 -17.91 10.04
CA LEU A 119 9.77 -17.86 11.10
C LEU A 119 10.70 -19.08 11.13
N ILE A 120 10.16 -20.26 10.82
CA ILE A 120 10.88 -21.53 10.87
C ILE A 120 11.69 -21.73 9.57
N PHE A 121 11.03 -21.61 8.41
CA PHE A 121 11.62 -21.98 7.12
C PHE A 121 12.37 -20.84 6.43
N LEU A 122 12.00 -19.58 6.67
CA LEU A 122 12.58 -18.42 5.98
C LEU A 122 13.50 -17.62 6.91
N ALA A 123 14.38 -18.34 7.61
CA ALA A 123 15.34 -17.77 8.56
C ALA A 123 16.34 -16.79 7.92
N GLU A 124 16.72 -17.02 6.66
CA GLU A 124 17.66 -16.18 5.92
C GLU A 124 16.96 -14.99 5.28
N PHE A 125 17.50 -13.79 5.51
CA PHE A 125 16.95 -12.52 5.00
C PHE A 125 15.49 -12.25 5.38
N LEU A 126 15.08 -12.73 6.56
CA LEU A 126 13.72 -12.54 7.09
C LEU A 126 13.29 -11.06 7.06
N ALA A 127 14.20 -10.14 7.43
CA ALA A 127 13.94 -8.71 7.41
C ALA A 127 13.61 -8.16 6.03
N VAL A 128 14.28 -8.66 4.98
CA VAL A 128 14.02 -8.21 3.61
C VAL A 128 12.66 -8.68 3.13
N ARG A 129 12.33 -9.94 3.39
CA ARG A 129 11.04 -10.51 2.97
C ARG A 129 9.88 -9.85 3.71
N ALA A 130 10.01 -9.68 5.02
CA ALA A 130 9.03 -8.96 5.83
C ALA A 130 8.88 -7.52 5.35
N LEU A 131 9.98 -6.80 5.06
CA LEU A 131 9.88 -5.46 4.46
C LEU A 131 9.12 -5.48 3.11
N GLY A 132 9.34 -6.51 2.30
CA GLY A 132 8.59 -6.70 1.06
C GLY A 132 7.10 -6.97 1.28
N MET A 133 6.74 -7.78 2.27
CA MET A 133 5.34 -8.01 2.66
C MET A 133 4.70 -6.71 3.15
N LEU A 134 5.36 -5.99 4.05
CA LEU A 134 4.92 -4.67 4.51
C LEU A 134 4.69 -3.70 3.34
N ALA A 135 5.59 -3.70 2.34
CA ALA A 135 5.45 -2.88 1.16
C ALA A 135 4.20 -3.25 0.33
N LEU A 136 3.89 -4.55 0.23
CA LEU A 136 2.67 -5.02 -0.44
C LEU A 136 1.41 -4.61 0.33
N LEU A 137 1.42 -4.74 1.66
CA LEU A 137 0.29 -4.30 2.51
C LEU A 137 0.08 -2.78 2.45
N ALA A 138 1.16 -2.00 2.53
CA ALA A 138 1.08 -0.53 2.49
C ALA A 138 0.59 0.03 1.15
N GLY A 139 0.71 -0.73 0.06
CA GLY A 139 0.19 -0.31 -1.24
C GLY A 139 -1.33 -0.23 -1.29
N GLU A 140 -2.05 -1.06 -0.53
CA GLU A 140 -3.52 -1.05 -0.52
C GLU A 140 -4.10 0.30 -0.05
N PRO A 141 -3.73 0.88 1.11
CA PRO A 141 -4.32 2.14 1.56
C PRO A 141 -3.93 3.31 0.65
N MET A 142 -2.75 3.23 0.02
CA MET A 142 -2.29 4.22 -0.95
C MET A 142 -3.15 4.21 -2.22
N LEU A 143 -3.38 3.03 -2.81
CA LEU A 143 -4.23 2.92 -4.01
C LEU A 143 -5.69 3.23 -3.68
N SER A 144 -6.17 2.80 -2.51
CA SER A 144 -7.55 3.05 -2.07
C SER A 144 -7.87 4.54 -1.95
N ALA A 145 -6.94 5.35 -1.44
CA ALA A 145 -7.11 6.80 -1.33
C ALA A 145 -7.11 7.54 -2.68
N ALA A 146 -6.39 7.02 -3.68
CA ALA A 146 -6.31 7.58 -5.03
C ALA A 146 -7.38 7.04 -5.99
N PHE A 147 -8.17 6.05 -5.56
CA PHE A 147 -9.12 5.37 -6.41
C PHE A 147 -10.30 6.28 -6.82
N LEU A 148 -10.64 6.33 -8.12
CA LEU A 148 -11.74 7.13 -8.72
C LEU A 148 -11.70 8.65 -8.48
N ARG A 149 -10.53 9.19 -8.13
CA ARG A 149 -10.30 10.62 -7.92
C ARG A 149 -9.91 11.35 -9.21
N PRO A 150 -10.59 12.40 -9.70
CA PRO A 150 -10.28 13.01 -11.00
C PRO A 150 -8.97 13.82 -11.03
N GLU A 151 -8.38 14.10 -9.87
CA GLU A 151 -7.24 15.01 -9.71
C GLU A 151 -5.94 14.44 -10.31
N LEU A 152 -5.14 15.27 -10.97
CA LEU A 152 -3.84 14.84 -11.54
C LEU A 152 -2.77 14.60 -10.47
N SER A 153 -2.89 15.24 -9.29
CA SER A 153 -1.99 15.06 -8.15
C SER A 153 -1.91 13.61 -7.67
N ARG A 154 -2.99 12.83 -7.83
CA ARG A 154 -3.04 11.40 -7.48
C ARG A 154 -1.94 10.58 -8.16
N PHE A 155 -1.47 11.00 -9.34
CA PHE A 155 -0.47 10.24 -10.10
C PHE A 155 0.85 10.10 -9.34
N PHE A 156 1.24 11.09 -8.53
CA PHE A 156 2.44 10.99 -7.71
C PHE A 156 2.33 9.84 -6.70
N LEU A 157 1.21 9.76 -5.98
CA LEU A 157 0.95 8.70 -5.02
C LEU A 157 0.80 7.33 -5.72
N VAL A 158 0.07 7.26 -6.83
CA VAL A 158 -0.19 6.01 -7.56
C VAL A 158 1.09 5.44 -8.14
N VAL A 159 1.92 6.26 -8.80
CA VAL A 159 3.20 5.82 -9.34
C VAL A 159 4.12 5.35 -8.21
N PHE A 160 4.17 6.09 -7.10
CA PHE A 160 4.94 5.67 -5.93
C PHE A 160 4.49 4.29 -5.43
N ALA A 161 3.18 4.09 -5.29
CA ALA A 161 2.62 2.85 -4.80
C ALA A 161 2.92 1.67 -5.74
N TYR A 162 2.81 1.83 -7.06
CA TYR A 162 3.17 0.77 -8.00
C TYR A 162 4.66 0.42 -7.98
N VAL A 163 5.54 1.42 -7.86
CA VAL A 163 6.98 1.16 -7.66
C VAL A 163 7.20 0.39 -6.36
N TRP A 164 6.55 0.80 -5.29
CA TRP A 164 6.66 0.17 -3.97
C TRP A 164 6.14 -1.27 -3.96
N LEU A 165 4.98 -1.53 -4.58
CA LEU A 165 4.41 -2.86 -4.78
C LEU A 165 5.34 -3.76 -5.60
N THR A 166 5.91 -3.22 -6.67
CA THR A 166 6.84 -3.96 -7.55
C THR A 166 8.10 -4.35 -6.78
N LEU A 167 8.69 -3.41 -6.03
CA LEU A 167 9.82 -3.69 -5.16
C LEU A 167 9.47 -4.72 -4.08
N GLY A 168 8.30 -4.58 -3.45
CA GLY A 168 7.81 -5.52 -2.43
C GLY A 168 7.71 -6.95 -2.96
N LEU A 169 7.12 -7.13 -4.14
CA LEU A 169 7.03 -8.43 -4.81
C LEU A 169 8.42 -9.06 -5.03
N PHE A 170 9.36 -8.27 -5.54
CA PHE A 170 10.73 -8.73 -5.78
C PHE A 170 11.50 -9.02 -4.48
N TRP A 171 11.32 -8.23 -3.43
CA TRP A 171 11.98 -8.47 -2.14
C TRP A 171 11.46 -9.71 -1.42
N VAL A 172 10.18 -10.03 -1.57
CA VAL A 172 9.61 -11.28 -1.05
C VAL A 172 10.16 -12.50 -1.78
N GLY A 173 10.20 -12.48 -3.11
CA GLY A 173 10.65 -13.62 -3.92
C GLY A 173 12.17 -13.77 -3.98
N MET A 174 12.89 -12.65 -4.15
CA MET A 174 14.33 -12.57 -4.38
C MET A 174 14.97 -11.56 -3.40
N PRO A 175 15.09 -11.92 -2.11
CA PRO A 175 15.53 -10.99 -1.06
C PRO A 175 16.98 -10.50 -1.22
N TYR A 176 17.81 -11.21 -1.99
CA TYR A 176 19.18 -10.76 -2.29
C TYR A 176 19.20 -9.44 -3.09
N LEU A 177 18.12 -9.09 -3.81
CA LEU A 177 18.04 -7.85 -4.56
C LEU A 177 18.11 -6.61 -3.65
N LEU A 178 17.41 -6.61 -2.50
CA LEU A 178 17.51 -5.49 -1.56
C LEU A 178 18.92 -5.34 -0.99
N ARG A 179 19.57 -6.46 -0.65
CA ARG A 179 20.97 -6.46 -0.19
C ARG A 179 21.89 -5.83 -1.23
N ASP A 180 21.72 -6.19 -2.50
CA ASP A 180 22.57 -5.70 -3.59
C ASP A 180 22.28 -4.22 -3.89
N GLN A 181 21.00 -3.81 -3.85
CA GLN A 181 20.59 -2.40 -3.93
C GLN A 181 21.23 -1.57 -2.82
N ILE A 182 21.14 -2.02 -1.56
CA ILE A 182 21.77 -1.35 -0.41
C ILE A 182 23.28 -1.27 -0.63
N THR A 183 23.92 -2.37 -0.99
CA THR A 183 25.38 -2.40 -1.22
C THR A 183 25.80 -1.44 -2.33
N TRP A 184 24.99 -1.31 -3.38
CA TRP A 184 25.25 -0.38 -4.48
C TRP A 184 25.11 1.09 -4.07
N VAL A 185 24.05 1.43 -3.31
CA VAL A 185 23.79 2.79 -2.82
C VAL A 185 24.84 3.20 -1.77
N THR A 186 25.20 2.31 -0.85
CA THR A 186 26.13 2.62 0.24
C THR A 186 27.60 2.53 -0.16
N LYS A 187 27.93 2.13 -1.40
CA LYS A 187 29.31 1.95 -1.87
C LYS A 187 30.16 3.21 -1.74
N THR A 188 29.60 4.37 -2.01
CA THR A 188 30.28 5.68 -1.94
C THR A 188 29.40 6.69 -1.22
N GLY A 189 30.00 7.64 -0.50
CA GLY A 189 29.26 8.72 0.17
C GLY A 189 28.41 9.54 -0.81
N GLU A 190 28.94 9.84 -1.99
CA GLU A 190 28.24 10.58 -3.05
C GLU A 190 26.96 9.86 -3.50
N ARG A 191 27.02 8.57 -3.88
CA ARG A 191 25.84 7.79 -4.26
C ARG A 191 24.77 7.75 -3.19
N PHE A 192 25.18 7.57 -1.92
CA PHE A 192 24.25 7.57 -0.81
C PHE A 192 23.57 8.94 -0.66
N ARG A 193 24.34 10.03 -0.78
CA ARG A 193 23.81 11.39 -0.74
C ARG A 193 22.89 11.70 -1.92
N THR A 194 23.23 11.29 -3.13
CA THR A 194 22.38 11.44 -4.32
C THR A 194 21.07 10.68 -4.16
N ALA A 195 21.11 9.43 -3.68
CA ALA A 195 19.90 8.66 -3.41
C ALA A 195 19.04 9.32 -2.31
N ALA A 196 19.69 9.83 -1.25
CA ALA A 196 19.01 10.53 -0.17
C ALA A 196 18.34 11.83 -0.66
N ILE A 197 19.03 12.64 -1.48
CA ILE A 197 18.47 13.85 -2.10
C ILE A 197 17.33 13.49 -3.05
N ALA A 198 17.48 12.47 -3.90
CA ALA A 198 16.46 12.06 -4.85
C ALA A 198 15.15 11.67 -4.14
N GLY A 199 15.24 10.87 -3.06
CA GLY A 199 14.07 10.51 -2.28
C GLY A 199 13.48 11.68 -1.47
N MET A 200 14.32 12.62 -1.01
CA MET A 200 13.83 13.86 -0.38
C MET A 200 13.06 14.74 -1.38
N VAL A 201 13.58 14.92 -2.61
CA VAL A 201 12.90 15.65 -3.68
C VAL A 201 11.56 15.01 -4.02
N TYR A 202 11.52 13.68 -4.07
CA TYR A 202 10.28 12.95 -4.31
C TYR A 202 9.26 13.10 -3.17
N GLY A 203 9.72 13.05 -1.91
CA GLY A 203 8.88 13.33 -0.73
C GLY A 203 8.32 14.75 -0.74
N ILE A 204 9.12 15.75 -1.13
CA ILE A 204 8.65 17.12 -1.32
C ILE A 204 7.61 17.21 -2.44
N ALA A 205 7.80 16.51 -3.55
CA ALA A 205 6.83 16.50 -4.65
C ALA A 205 5.46 15.95 -4.19
N ILE A 206 5.45 14.88 -3.40
CA ILE A 206 4.21 14.33 -2.80
C ILE A 206 3.60 15.32 -1.78
N LEU A 207 4.41 16.00 -0.97
CA LEU A 207 3.88 17.00 -0.04
C LEU A 207 3.23 18.17 -0.79
N ILE A 208 3.86 18.65 -1.87
CA ILE A 208 3.30 19.70 -2.71
C ILE A 208 1.98 19.22 -3.34
N SER A 209 1.91 17.98 -3.81
CA SER A 209 0.66 17.43 -4.37
C SER A 209 -0.47 17.43 -3.34
N ALA A 210 -0.16 17.14 -2.07
CA ALA A 210 -1.15 17.13 -0.98
C ALA A 210 -1.78 18.51 -0.73
N PHE A 211 -1.06 19.60 -0.99
CA PHE A 211 -1.59 20.96 -0.89
C PHE A 211 -2.35 21.40 -2.15
N ILE A 212 -2.06 20.80 -3.31
CA ILE A 212 -2.74 21.08 -4.58
C ILE A 212 -4.12 20.38 -4.65
N VAL A 213 -4.30 19.26 -3.96
CA VAL A 213 -5.57 18.49 -3.89
C VAL A 213 -6.73 19.28 -3.24
N ARG A 214 -6.45 20.43 -2.62
CA ARG A 214 -7.40 21.21 -1.82
C ARG A 214 -8.45 21.95 -2.67
#